data_AF-A0A8J2J668-F1
#
_entry.id   AF-A0A8J2J668-F1
#
_cell.length_a   1.000
_cell.length_b   1.000
_cell.length_c   1.000
_cell.angle_alpha   90.00
_cell.angle_beta   90.00
_cell.angle_gamma   90.00
#
_symmetry.space_group_name_H-M   'P 1'
#
loop_
_entity.id
_entity.type
_entity.pdbx_description
1 polymer ?
#
loop_
_entity_poly.entity_id
_entity_poly.type
_entity_poly.pdbx_seq_one_letter_code
_entity_poly.pdbx_strand_id
1 'polypeptide(L)'
;MGISLREQSLSEARFSHSPLNQDVSDDNLDELTLLPLTMVANTPQLILSICYLAYNGLFTRMLAEFEWSKYSVEFRALRVTEPRGSQNSTYRLQLPYRFSIPLMIVSITLHWLYSNCIYVSNYEAYSPSYPYPKSVTVGLQFSSKAILIAFTISVCVAITPIFLANVRLPGITVISGGNSAVISAACHYPSKKLKTLSRATSKLSLVPSEYDSMSTRLIGDAEVEELEDVARGKVKWGRLSTGKSDDSQVGHLGFGTEEIDVDRPIEGEHYS
;
A
#
# COMPACT_ATOMS: atom_id res chain seq x y z
N MET A 1 -13.01 -10.37 -32.80
CA MET A 1 -13.94 -11.00 -31.85
C MET A 1 -14.63 -9.88 -31.10
N GLY A 2 -15.79 -9.45 -31.59
CA GLY A 2 -16.54 -8.35 -31.00
C GLY A 2 -17.81 -8.93 -30.40
N ILE A 3 -17.89 -8.97 -29.08
CA ILE A 3 -19.11 -9.33 -28.37
C ILE A 3 -20.11 -8.21 -28.65
N SER A 4 -21.14 -8.48 -29.45
CA SER A 4 -22.16 -7.50 -29.78
C SER A 4 -23.24 -7.53 -28.72
N LEU A 5 -23.21 -6.58 -27.78
CA LEU A 5 -24.35 -6.36 -26.89
C LEU A 5 -25.51 -5.81 -27.73
N ARG A 6 -26.61 -6.55 -27.81
CA ARG A 6 -27.83 -6.06 -28.45
C ARG A 6 -28.31 -4.83 -27.66
N GLU A 7 -28.89 -3.84 -28.34
CA GLU A 7 -29.36 -2.63 -27.64
C GLU A 7 -30.55 -2.98 -26.75
N GLN A 8 -30.31 -3.14 -25.44
CA GLN A 8 -31.38 -3.26 -24.46
C GLN A 8 -31.82 -1.85 -24.03
N SER A 9 -33.10 -1.53 -24.25
CA SER A 9 -33.67 -0.29 -23.73
C SER A 9 -33.57 -0.26 -22.20
N LEU A 10 -33.03 0.85 -21.69
CA LEU A 10 -32.77 1.05 -20.26
C LEU A 10 -34.08 1.03 -19.43
N SER A 11 -35.22 1.35 -20.04
CA SER A 11 -36.54 1.25 -19.40
C SER A 11 -36.97 -0.19 -19.13
N GLU A 12 -36.59 -1.12 -20.01
CA GLU A 12 -37.00 -2.52 -19.98
C GLU A 12 -36.05 -3.39 -19.17
N ALA A 13 -34.80 -2.95 -19.02
CA ALA A 13 -33.79 -3.66 -18.23
C ALA A 13 -34.14 -3.80 -16.74
N ARG A 14 -33.88 -4.99 -16.19
CA ARG A 14 -34.00 -5.31 -14.76
C ARG A 14 -32.62 -5.36 -14.10
N PHE A 15 -32.54 -4.93 -12.84
CA PHE A 15 -31.28 -4.76 -12.13
C PHE A 15 -30.57 -6.08 -11.74
N SER A 16 -31.30 -7.17 -11.62
CA SER A 16 -30.77 -8.48 -11.21
C SER A 16 -31.17 -9.54 -12.23
N HIS A 17 -30.92 -10.81 -11.91
CA HIS A 17 -31.23 -11.97 -12.74
C HIS A 17 -32.71 -11.94 -13.11
N SER A 18 -33.00 -11.74 -14.39
CA SER A 18 -34.36 -11.66 -14.90
C SER A 18 -34.43 -12.26 -16.28
N PRO A 19 -35.46 -13.07 -16.60
CA PRO A 19 -35.64 -13.61 -17.95
C PRO A 19 -35.94 -12.53 -19.00
N LEU A 20 -36.23 -11.30 -18.57
CA LEU A 20 -36.46 -10.15 -19.46
C LEU A 20 -35.16 -9.46 -19.89
N ASN A 21 -34.02 -9.83 -19.30
CA ASN A 21 -32.73 -9.29 -19.67
C ASN A 21 -32.22 -9.92 -20.97
N GLN A 22 -31.44 -9.15 -21.73
CA GLN A 22 -30.92 -9.61 -23.00
C GLN A 22 -29.78 -10.62 -22.82
N ASP A 23 -29.69 -11.51 -23.79
CA ASP A 23 -28.64 -12.50 -23.94
C ASP A 23 -27.38 -11.87 -24.53
N VAL A 24 -26.23 -12.45 -24.19
CA VAL A 24 -24.96 -12.14 -24.84
C VAL A 24 -24.79 -13.15 -25.97
N SER A 25 -25.21 -12.81 -27.19
CA SER A 25 -25.05 -13.70 -28.35
C SER A 25 -23.66 -13.53 -28.97
N ASP A 26 -22.89 -14.62 -29.02
CA ASP A 26 -21.66 -14.75 -29.82
C ASP A 26 -21.55 -16.22 -30.22
N ASP A 27 -21.32 -16.48 -31.52
CA ASP A 27 -21.26 -17.84 -32.06
C ASP A 27 -20.23 -18.72 -31.32
N ASN A 28 -19.16 -18.12 -30.79
CA ASN A 28 -18.15 -18.85 -30.02
C ASN A 28 -18.60 -19.14 -28.58
N LEU A 29 -19.47 -18.30 -27.99
CA LEU A 29 -19.99 -18.50 -26.64
C LEU A 29 -21.09 -19.55 -26.61
N ASP A 30 -21.88 -19.66 -27.68
CA ASP A 30 -22.97 -20.62 -27.79
C ASP A 30 -22.47 -22.07 -27.92
N GLU A 31 -21.25 -22.27 -28.42
CA GLU A 31 -20.59 -23.59 -28.46
C GLU A 31 -19.97 -24.00 -27.12
N LEU A 32 -19.83 -23.08 -26.16
CA LEU A 32 -19.19 -23.36 -24.88
C LEU A 32 -20.09 -24.17 -23.96
N THR A 33 -19.48 -25.15 -23.29
CA THR A 33 -20.14 -25.87 -22.19
C THR A 33 -20.25 -24.99 -20.93
N LEU A 34 -21.06 -25.41 -19.96
CA LEU A 34 -21.35 -24.66 -18.73
C LEU A 34 -20.09 -24.16 -17.99
N LEU A 35 -19.03 -24.96 -17.94
CA LEU A 35 -17.80 -24.64 -17.20
C LEU A 35 -17.07 -23.40 -17.78
N PRO A 36 -16.59 -23.41 -19.04
CA PRO A 36 -15.92 -22.25 -19.63
C PRO A 36 -16.84 -21.02 -19.69
N LEU A 37 -18.14 -21.22 -19.91
CA LEU A 37 -19.14 -20.16 -19.89
C LEU A 37 -19.21 -19.46 -18.52
N THR A 38 -19.16 -20.25 -17.44
CA THR A 38 -19.10 -19.73 -16.06
C THR A 38 -17.78 -19.00 -15.79
N MET A 39 -16.66 -19.47 -16.34
CA MET A 39 -15.38 -18.76 -16.21
C MET A 39 -15.40 -17.40 -16.90
N VAL A 40 -15.99 -17.31 -18.10
CA VAL A 40 -16.18 -16.04 -18.81
C VAL A 40 -17.06 -15.08 -18.00
N ALA A 41 -18.19 -15.55 -17.49
CA ALA A 41 -19.08 -14.74 -16.66
C ALA A 41 -18.42 -14.24 -15.35
N ASN A 42 -17.40 -14.94 -14.84
CA ASN A 42 -16.65 -14.57 -13.63
C ASN A 42 -15.36 -13.76 -13.90
N THR A 43 -15.03 -13.51 -15.17
CA THR A 43 -13.83 -12.75 -15.54
C THR A 43 -13.84 -11.31 -14.97
N PRO A 44 -14.97 -10.57 -14.96
CA PRO A 44 -15.03 -9.26 -14.32
C PRO A 44 -14.67 -9.28 -12.82
N GLN A 45 -15.07 -10.32 -12.09
CA GLN A 45 -14.83 -10.50 -10.66
C GLN A 45 -13.33 -10.76 -10.40
N LEU A 46 -12.67 -11.52 -11.30
CA LEU A 46 -11.22 -11.71 -11.24
C LEU A 46 -10.47 -10.37 -11.44
N ILE A 47 -10.87 -9.59 -12.45
CA ILE A 47 -10.29 -8.26 -12.71
C ILE A 47 -10.49 -7.36 -11.49
N LEU A 48 -11.70 -7.35 -10.91
CA LEU A 48 -12.01 -6.57 -9.72
C LEU A 48 -11.12 -6.97 -8.51
N SER A 49 -10.85 -8.26 -8.34
CA SER A 49 -9.96 -8.75 -7.28
C SER A 49 -8.52 -8.25 -7.47
N ILE A 50 -8.00 -8.26 -8.70
CA ILE A 50 -6.67 -7.71 -9.02
C ILE A 50 -6.63 -6.20 -8.75
N CYS A 51 -7.66 -5.47 -9.20
CA CYS A 51 -7.80 -4.04 -8.93
C CYS A 51 -7.83 -3.74 -7.43
N TYR A 52 -8.55 -4.54 -6.64
CA TYR A 52 -8.60 -4.40 -5.18
C TYR A 52 -7.22 -4.57 -4.54
N LEU A 53 -6.43 -5.57 -4.97
CA LEU A 53 -5.07 -5.77 -4.46
C LEU A 53 -4.15 -4.60 -4.81
N ALA A 54 -4.20 -4.12 -6.06
CA ALA A 54 -3.43 -2.96 -6.51
C ALA A 54 -3.82 -1.70 -5.72
N TYR A 55 -5.11 -1.50 -5.49
CA TYR A 55 -5.64 -0.36 -4.76
C TYR A 55 -5.24 -0.38 -3.27
N ASN A 56 -5.28 -1.54 -2.61
CA ASN A 56 -4.75 -1.70 -1.26
C ASN A 56 -3.24 -1.41 -1.18
N GLY A 57 -2.47 -1.89 -2.16
CA GLY A 57 -1.04 -1.61 -2.26
C GLY A 57 -0.75 -0.11 -2.38
N LEU A 58 -1.51 0.59 -3.22
CA LEU A 58 -1.37 2.04 -3.41
C LEU A 58 -1.64 2.81 -2.11
N PHE A 59 -2.76 2.53 -1.43
CA PHE A 59 -3.12 3.18 -0.17
C PHE A 59 -2.13 2.89 0.94
N THR A 60 -1.62 1.65 1.00
CA THR A 60 -0.58 1.26 1.97
C THR A 60 0.67 2.09 1.78
N ARG A 61 1.15 2.22 0.53
CA ARG A 61 2.33 3.06 0.21
C ARG A 61 2.10 4.53 0.52
N MET A 62 0.95 5.10 0.11
CA MET A 62 0.63 6.51 0.39
C MET A 62 0.61 6.81 1.89
N LEU A 63 -0.02 5.94 2.69
CA LEU A 63 -0.09 6.13 4.14
C LEU A 63 1.24 5.89 4.85
N ALA A 64 2.06 4.95 4.35
CA ALA A 64 3.41 4.75 4.85
C ALA A 64 4.28 5.99 4.60
N GLU A 65 4.21 6.59 3.40
CA GLU A 65 4.91 7.86 3.13
C GLU A 65 4.37 9.02 3.96
N PHE A 66 3.06 9.10 4.17
CA PHE A 66 2.47 10.14 5.02
C PHE A 66 2.87 9.98 6.49
N GLU A 67 3.07 8.75 6.96
CA GLU A 67 3.63 8.49 8.29
C GLU A 67 5.11 8.81 8.35
N TRP A 68 5.87 8.43 7.32
CA TRP A 68 7.28 8.75 7.18
C TRP A 68 7.53 10.26 7.22
N SER A 69 6.75 11.02 6.45
CA SER A 69 6.93 12.47 6.34
C SER A 69 6.65 13.20 7.66
N LYS A 70 5.73 12.68 8.50
CA LYS A 70 5.46 13.24 9.83
C LYS A 70 6.67 13.23 10.76
N TYR A 71 7.60 12.30 10.60
CA TYR A 71 8.83 12.31 11.40
C TYR A 71 9.70 13.54 11.13
N SER A 72 9.55 14.27 10.01
CA SER A 72 10.27 15.56 9.84
C SER A 72 9.69 16.71 10.63
N VAL A 73 8.40 16.64 10.98
CA VAL A 73 7.68 17.76 11.57
C VAL A 73 7.81 17.73 13.10
N GLU A 74 7.66 16.56 13.70
CA GLU A 74 7.61 16.38 15.15
C GLU A 74 8.32 15.10 15.61
N PHE A 75 8.75 15.08 16.87
CA PHE A 75 9.32 13.89 17.50
C PHE A 75 8.23 12.83 17.71
N ARG A 76 8.41 11.66 17.07
CA ARG A 76 7.47 10.54 17.14
C ARG A 76 8.18 9.27 17.55
N ALA A 77 7.50 8.46 18.35
CA ALA A 77 7.99 7.13 18.70
C ALA A 77 7.82 6.15 17.55
N LEU A 78 8.81 5.27 17.37
CA LEU A 78 8.79 4.23 16.36
C LEU A 78 7.64 3.24 16.60
N ARG A 79 7.08 2.73 15.50
CA ARG A 79 6.06 1.67 15.54
C ARG A 79 6.74 0.33 15.32
N VAL A 80 6.55 -0.56 16.28
CA VAL A 80 7.18 -1.89 16.28
C VAL A 80 6.16 -2.95 16.67
N THR A 81 6.46 -4.20 16.35
CA THR A 81 5.62 -5.35 16.73
C THR A 81 5.64 -5.55 18.24
N GLU A 82 6.83 -5.49 18.84
CA GLU A 82 7.05 -5.67 20.28
C GLU A 82 7.63 -4.38 20.87
N PRO A 83 6.80 -3.50 21.46
CA PRO A 83 7.27 -2.20 21.95
C PRO A 83 8.13 -2.34 23.20
N ARG A 84 9.17 -1.50 23.28
CA ARG A 84 9.91 -1.22 24.51
C ARG A 84 9.99 0.29 24.75
N GLY A 85 9.81 0.72 25.99
CA GLY A 85 9.87 2.14 26.34
C GLY A 85 8.70 2.96 25.77
N SER A 86 9.01 4.02 25.00
CA SER A 86 8.02 4.94 24.44
C SER A 86 7.46 4.52 23.06
N GLN A 87 7.95 3.40 22.52
CA GLN A 87 7.52 2.85 21.24
C GLN A 87 6.05 2.47 21.22
N ASN A 88 5.42 2.62 20.05
CA ASN A 88 4.03 2.23 19.87
C ASN A 88 3.94 0.81 19.34
N SER A 89 3.22 -0.08 20.05
CA SER A 89 2.81 -1.35 19.46
C SER A 89 1.89 -1.08 18.28
N THR A 90 2.01 -1.86 17.22
CA THR A 90 0.97 -1.91 16.22
C THR A 90 0.77 -3.35 15.75
N TYR A 91 -0.41 -3.89 16.05
CA TYR A 91 -0.94 -5.11 15.45
C TYR A 91 -1.91 -4.75 14.31
N ARG A 92 -1.38 -4.11 13.26
CA ARG A 92 -2.17 -3.77 12.07
C ARG A 92 -1.69 -4.61 10.91
N LEU A 93 -2.62 -5.27 10.23
CA LEU A 93 -2.44 -5.53 8.81
C LEU A 93 -2.12 -4.17 8.16
N GLN A 94 -1.05 -4.09 7.40
CA GLN A 94 -0.47 -3.01 6.57
C GLN A 94 -1.19 -1.63 6.43
N LEU A 95 -2.52 -1.56 6.51
CA LEU A 95 -3.36 -0.36 6.40
C LEU A 95 -4.17 -0.07 7.70
N PRO A 96 -4.32 1.20 8.14
CA PRO A 96 -5.24 1.54 9.22
C PRO A 96 -6.68 1.06 8.97
N TYR A 97 -7.33 0.46 9.98
CA TYR A 97 -8.72 -0.03 9.87
C TYR A 97 -9.71 1.02 9.33
N ARG A 98 -9.51 2.30 9.65
CA ARG A 98 -10.33 3.42 9.14
C ARG A 98 -10.33 3.53 7.61
N PHE A 99 -9.30 3.05 6.93
CA PHE A 99 -9.23 2.99 5.46
C PHE A 99 -9.53 1.59 4.94
N SER A 100 -9.10 0.55 5.66
CA SER A 100 -9.30 -0.85 5.23
C SER A 100 -10.78 -1.25 5.25
N ILE A 101 -11.53 -0.86 6.28
CA ILE A 101 -12.95 -1.22 6.42
C ILE A 101 -13.80 -0.61 5.28
N PRO A 102 -13.73 0.71 4.98
CA PRO A 102 -14.47 1.26 3.84
C PRO A 102 -14.08 0.62 2.50
N LEU A 103 -12.79 0.37 2.29
CA LEU A 103 -12.28 -0.24 1.06
C LEU A 103 -12.81 -1.68 0.90
N MET A 104 -12.87 -2.44 2.00
CA MET A 104 -13.52 -3.76 2.02
C MET A 104 -15.02 -3.68 1.71
N ILE A 105 -15.76 -2.77 2.36
CA ILE A 105 -17.19 -2.60 2.13
C ILE A 105 -17.47 -2.31 0.65
N VAL A 106 -16.74 -1.34 0.08
CA VAL A 106 -16.86 -0.98 -1.34
C VAL A 106 -16.52 -2.17 -2.25
N SER A 107 -15.46 -2.92 -1.92
CA SER A 107 -15.08 -4.12 -2.69
C SER A 107 -16.17 -5.20 -2.67
N ILE A 108 -16.76 -5.46 -1.51
CA ILE A 108 -17.86 -6.43 -1.35
C ILE A 108 -19.08 -5.96 -2.16
N THR A 109 -19.43 -4.68 -2.06
CA THR A 109 -20.55 -4.10 -2.83
C THR A 109 -20.30 -4.18 -4.33
N LEU A 110 -19.09 -3.86 -4.81
CA LEU A 110 -18.73 -3.99 -6.22
C LEU A 110 -18.77 -5.44 -6.67
N HIS A 111 -18.22 -6.39 -5.90
CA HIS A 111 -18.28 -7.82 -6.25
C HIS A 111 -19.72 -8.31 -6.41
N TRP A 112 -20.60 -7.93 -5.47
CA TRP A 112 -22.02 -8.24 -5.55
C TRP A 112 -22.70 -7.58 -6.76
N LEU A 113 -22.31 -6.36 -7.10
CA LEU A 113 -22.90 -5.66 -8.25
C LEU A 113 -22.42 -6.26 -9.59
N TYR A 114 -21.14 -6.62 -9.69
CA TYR A 114 -20.57 -7.27 -10.88
C TYR A 114 -21.16 -8.67 -11.11
N SER A 115 -21.54 -9.41 -10.07
CA SER A 115 -22.25 -10.68 -10.24
C SER A 115 -23.63 -10.51 -10.88
N ASN A 116 -24.21 -9.31 -10.81
CA ASN A 116 -25.48 -8.98 -11.47
C ASN A 116 -25.29 -8.34 -12.86
N CYS A 117 -24.05 -8.00 -13.24
CA CYS A 117 -23.76 -7.39 -14.54
C CYS A 117 -23.81 -8.41 -15.68
N ILE A 118 -23.13 -9.54 -15.50
CA ILE A 118 -23.08 -10.66 -16.45
C ILE A 118 -23.23 -11.93 -15.64
N TYR A 119 -24.19 -12.77 -16.01
CA TYR A 119 -24.48 -14.00 -15.29
C TYR A 119 -24.93 -15.12 -16.23
N VAL A 120 -24.70 -16.36 -15.80
CA VAL A 120 -25.13 -17.55 -16.54
C VAL A 120 -26.62 -17.78 -16.30
N SER A 121 -27.35 -18.11 -17.36
CA SER A 121 -28.78 -18.38 -17.32
C SER A 121 -29.12 -19.63 -18.15
N ASN A 122 -30.14 -20.36 -17.70
CA ASN A 122 -30.67 -21.52 -18.40
C ASN A 122 -31.91 -21.11 -19.19
N TYR A 123 -31.91 -21.42 -20.49
CA TYR A 123 -33.05 -21.23 -21.37
C TYR A 123 -33.76 -22.55 -21.58
N GLU A 124 -35.04 -22.57 -21.24
CA GLU A 124 -35.89 -23.74 -21.43
C GLU A 124 -36.78 -23.51 -22.65
N ALA A 125 -36.60 -24.33 -23.69
CA ALA A 125 -37.43 -24.29 -24.89
C ALA A 125 -38.22 -25.58 -25.03
N TYR A 126 -39.48 -25.45 -25.48
CA TYR A 126 -40.35 -26.57 -25.79
C TYR A 126 -40.46 -26.70 -27.32
N SER A 127 -40.20 -27.89 -27.85
CA SER A 127 -40.42 -28.16 -29.28
C SER A 127 -41.90 -27.99 -29.63
N PRO A 128 -42.26 -27.41 -30.79
CA PRO A 128 -43.65 -27.17 -31.17
C PRO A 128 -44.47 -28.46 -31.44
N SER A 129 -43.81 -29.61 -31.53
CA SER A 129 -44.45 -30.90 -31.83
C SER A 129 -44.60 -31.76 -30.59
N TYR A 130 -45.79 -32.34 -30.39
CA TYR A 130 -46.05 -33.35 -29.35
C TYR A 130 -45.07 -34.52 -29.50
N PRO A 131 -44.35 -34.97 -28.46
CA PRO A 131 -44.62 -34.81 -27.02
C PRO A 131 -43.96 -33.59 -26.32
N TYR A 132 -43.71 -32.47 -27.01
CA TYR A 132 -43.09 -31.25 -26.46
C TYR A 132 -41.78 -31.52 -25.68
N PRO A 133 -40.77 -32.20 -26.28
CA PRO A 133 -39.50 -32.39 -25.60
C PRO A 133 -38.91 -31.04 -25.15
N LYS A 134 -38.46 -31.00 -23.90
CA LYS A 134 -37.79 -29.86 -23.29
C LYS A 134 -36.32 -29.86 -23.70
N SER A 135 -35.86 -28.83 -24.38
CA SER A 135 -34.44 -28.54 -24.57
C SER A 135 -34.01 -27.47 -23.58
N VAL A 136 -32.86 -27.69 -22.95
CA VAL A 136 -32.23 -26.70 -22.06
C VAL A 136 -30.92 -26.27 -22.68
N THR A 137 -30.81 -25.00 -23.02
CA THR A 137 -29.57 -24.39 -23.47
C THR A 137 -29.06 -23.45 -22.38
N VAL A 138 -27.73 -23.32 -22.27
CA VAL A 138 -27.10 -22.44 -21.29
C VAL A 138 -26.50 -21.28 -22.05
N GLY A 139 -26.69 -20.05 -21.58
CA GLY A 139 -26.06 -18.88 -22.17
C GLY A 139 -25.78 -17.78 -21.15
N LEU A 140 -25.20 -16.68 -21.62
CA LEU A 140 -24.98 -15.49 -20.80
C LEU A 140 -26.16 -14.53 -20.94
N GLN A 141 -26.47 -13.84 -19.84
CA GLN A 141 -27.31 -12.66 -19.84
C GLN A 141 -26.57 -11.51 -19.20
N PHE A 142 -26.96 -10.30 -19.57
CA PHE A 142 -26.42 -9.09 -18.97
C PHE A 142 -27.52 -8.13 -18.49
N SER A 143 -27.22 -7.33 -17.48
CA SER A 143 -28.10 -6.25 -17.02
C SER A 143 -27.48 -4.89 -17.31
N SER A 144 -28.05 -4.14 -18.26
CA SER A 144 -27.61 -2.76 -18.54
C SER A 144 -27.70 -1.86 -17.31
N LYS A 145 -28.70 -2.06 -16.42
CA LYS A 145 -28.82 -1.26 -15.19
C LYS A 145 -27.72 -1.57 -14.19
N ALA A 146 -27.44 -2.86 -13.96
CA ALA A 146 -26.34 -3.25 -13.08
C ALA A 146 -25.00 -2.75 -13.62
N ILE A 147 -24.76 -2.89 -14.93
CA ILE A 147 -23.54 -2.40 -15.59
C ILE A 147 -23.37 -0.89 -15.39
N LEU A 148 -24.43 -0.10 -15.60
CA LEU A 148 -24.35 1.35 -15.42
C LEU A 148 -24.05 1.73 -13.97
N ILE A 149 -24.72 1.11 -12.99
CA ILE A 149 -24.47 1.38 -11.57
C ILE A 149 -23.06 0.93 -11.18
N ALA A 150 -22.59 -0.20 -11.71
CA ALA A 150 -21.23 -0.69 -11.45
C ALA A 150 -20.20 0.27 -12.03
N PHE A 151 -20.42 0.73 -13.25
CA PHE A 151 -19.55 1.67 -13.93
C PHE A 151 -19.46 3.00 -13.18
N THR A 152 -20.58 3.58 -12.74
CA THR A 152 -20.56 4.84 -12.00
C THR A 152 -19.81 4.72 -10.67
N ILE A 153 -20.06 3.66 -9.89
CA ILE A 153 -19.33 3.42 -8.63
C ILE A 153 -17.84 3.20 -8.89
N SER A 154 -17.49 2.39 -9.90
CA SER A 154 -16.09 2.14 -10.27
C SER A 154 -15.35 3.43 -10.66
N VAL A 155 -15.99 4.36 -11.37
CA VAL A 155 -15.41 5.67 -11.69
C VAL A 155 -15.20 6.51 -10.42
N CYS A 156 -16.17 6.55 -9.51
CA CYS A 156 -16.01 7.26 -8.23
C CYS A 156 -14.82 6.72 -7.41
N VAL A 157 -14.66 5.39 -7.36
CA VAL A 157 -13.54 4.75 -6.67
C VAL A 157 -12.21 5.07 -7.37
N ALA A 158 -12.16 5.03 -8.70
CA ALA A 158 -10.95 5.33 -9.46
C ALA A 158 -10.45 6.79 -9.27
N ILE A 159 -11.34 7.75 -9.02
CA ILE A 159 -10.99 9.16 -8.79
C ILE A 159 -10.40 9.40 -7.39
N THR A 160 -10.78 8.58 -6.40
CA THR A 160 -10.37 8.75 -5.00
C THR A 160 -8.84 8.84 -4.79
N PRO A 161 -7.99 7.95 -5.36
CA PRO A 161 -6.54 8.06 -5.20
C PRO A 161 -5.96 9.28 -5.92
N ILE A 162 -6.57 9.75 -7.01
CA ILE A 162 -6.14 10.97 -7.72
C ILE A 162 -6.34 12.18 -6.81
N PHE A 163 -7.48 12.25 -6.11
CA PHE A 163 -7.71 13.29 -5.13
C PHE A 163 -6.70 13.22 -3.96
N LEU A 164 -6.42 12.02 -3.45
CA LEU A 164 -5.43 11.82 -2.40
C LEU A 164 -4.00 12.15 -2.86
N ALA A 165 -3.65 11.90 -4.12
CA ALA A 165 -2.34 12.24 -4.69
C ALA A 165 -2.09 13.76 -4.71
N ASN A 166 -3.15 14.57 -4.77
CA ASN A 166 -3.04 16.02 -4.67
C ASN A 166 -2.87 16.53 -3.22
N VAL A 167 -3.01 15.66 -2.21
CA VAL A 167 -2.77 16.04 -0.81
C VAL A 167 -1.26 16.11 -0.58
N ARG A 168 -0.76 17.31 -0.26
CA ARG A 168 0.66 17.51 0.04
C ARG A 168 1.07 16.76 1.30
N LEU A 169 2.22 16.09 1.22
CA LEU A 169 2.85 15.45 2.37
C LEU A 169 3.31 16.51 3.38
N PRO A 170 3.10 16.31 4.69
CA PRO A 170 3.57 17.23 5.70
C PRO A 170 5.09 17.13 5.83
N GLY A 171 5.76 18.29 5.76
CA GLY A 171 7.19 18.44 6.01
C GLY A 171 8.07 18.27 4.78
N ILE A 172 9.38 18.40 5.00
CA ILE A 172 10.42 18.23 3.99
C ILE A 172 11.11 16.94 4.40
N THR A 173 10.78 15.82 3.75
CA THR A 173 11.48 14.52 3.92
C THR A 173 11.90 13.99 2.58
N VAL A 174 13.00 13.23 2.56
CA VAL A 174 13.28 12.36 1.42
C VAL A 174 12.14 11.32 1.31
N ILE A 175 11.57 11.21 0.11
CA ILE A 175 10.56 10.20 -0.20
C ILE A 175 11.23 8.83 -0.07
N SER A 176 10.74 8.00 0.86
CA SER A 176 11.33 6.68 1.10
C SER A 176 10.98 5.73 -0.05
N GLY A 177 9.76 5.81 -0.56
CA GLY A 177 9.23 4.98 -1.64
C GLY A 177 9.21 3.49 -1.29
N GLY A 178 9.37 3.13 -0.01
CA GLY A 178 9.60 1.76 0.44
C GLY A 178 11.01 1.22 0.11
N ASN A 179 11.97 2.07 -0.22
CA ASN A 179 13.35 1.66 -0.46
C ASN A 179 14.10 1.50 0.87
N SER A 180 14.54 0.26 1.14
CA SER A 180 15.30 -0.05 2.35
C SER A 180 16.61 0.73 2.44
N ALA A 181 17.22 1.11 1.33
CA ALA A 181 18.44 1.92 1.31
C ALA A 181 18.20 3.33 1.89
N VAL A 182 17.06 3.96 1.58
CA VAL A 182 16.70 5.28 2.10
C VAL A 182 16.39 5.22 3.59
N ILE A 183 15.67 4.18 4.02
CA ILE A 183 15.36 3.95 5.43
C ILE A 183 16.67 3.71 6.22
N SER A 184 17.56 2.87 5.68
CA SER A 184 18.86 2.57 6.31
C SER A 184 19.71 3.83 6.46
N ALA A 185 19.79 4.66 5.42
CA ALA A 185 20.51 5.93 5.47
C ALA A 185 19.93 6.88 6.53
N ALA A 186 18.59 6.97 6.62
CA ALA A 186 17.92 7.77 7.65
C ALA A 186 18.13 7.23 9.07
N CYS A 187 18.25 5.91 9.24
CA CYS A 187 18.51 5.25 10.52
C CYS A 187 19.98 5.30 10.97
N HIS A 188 20.88 5.82 10.15
CA HIS A 188 22.28 5.94 10.52
C HIS A 188 22.46 7.05 11.56
N TYR A 189 22.54 6.65 12.83
CA TYR A 189 22.62 7.57 13.96
C TYR A 189 24.08 7.86 14.32
N PRO A 190 24.52 9.13 14.38
CA PRO A 190 25.87 9.49 14.78
C PRO A 190 26.03 9.34 16.30
N SER A 191 26.42 8.15 16.79
CA SER A 191 26.69 7.91 18.22
C SER A 191 27.68 8.92 18.78
N LYS A 192 27.31 9.53 19.92
CA LYS A 192 28.19 10.47 20.64
C LYS A 192 29.37 9.73 21.27
N LYS A 193 29.14 8.50 21.78
CA LYS A 193 30.17 7.65 22.39
C LYS A 193 31.26 7.23 21.41
N LEU A 194 30.92 6.89 20.17
CA LEU A 194 31.91 6.53 19.13
C LEU A 194 32.91 7.67 18.86
N LYS A 195 32.47 8.93 18.83
CA LYS A 195 33.36 10.08 18.63
C LYS A 195 34.29 10.31 19.82
N THR A 196 33.80 10.17 21.05
CA THR A 196 34.64 10.31 22.25
C THR A 196 35.63 9.15 22.39
N LEU A 197 35.21 7.92 22.11
CA LEU A 197 36.07 6.73 22.17
C LEU A 197 37.12 6.71 21.06
N SER A 198 36.75 7.01 19.81
CA SER A 198 37.70 7.17 18.68
C SER A 198 38.74 8.26 18.97
N ARG A 199 38.32 9.38 19.57
CA ARG A 199 39.22 10.47 19.96
C ARG A 199 40.10 10.10 21.17
N ALA A 200 39.64 9.25 22.08
CA ALA A 200 40.44 8.72 23.18
C ALA A 200 41.46 7.66 22.70
N THR A 201 41.08 6.76 21.79
CA THR A 201 41.98 5.78 21.17
C THR A 201 43.01 6.45 20.26
N SER A 202 42.61 7.47 19.49
CA SER A 202 43.54 8.30 18.69
C SER A 202 44.61 8.98 19.55
N LYS A 203 44.25 9.45 20.76
CA LYS A 203 45.21 10.02 21.71
C LYS A 203 46.12 8.99 22.37
N LEU A 204 45.70 7.72 22.41
CA LEU A 204 46.44 6.60 23.00
C LEU A 204 47.31 5.83 21.99
N SER A 205 47.09 6.04 20.69
CA SER A 205 47.74 5.36 19.55
C SER A 205 49.25 5.63 19.37
N LEU A 206 49.93 6.28 20.32
CA LEU A 206 51.40 6.34 20.35
C LEU A 206 52.04 5.05 20.89
N VAL A 207 51.25 4.06 21.30
CA VAL A 207 51.72 2.75 21.73
C VAL A 207 51.11 1.67 20.83
N PRO A 208 51.91 0.91 20.07
CA PRO A 208 51.43 -0.25 19.32
C PRO A 208 51.17 -1.37 20.34
N SER A 209 49.91 -1.69 20.63
CA SER A 209 49.61 -2.84 21.48
C SER A 209 48.24 -3.43 21.17
N GLU A 210 48.27 -4.71 20.80
CA GLU A 210 47.36 -5.85 21.03
C GLU A 210 46.14 -5.69 21.96
N TYR A 211 45.37 -4.61 21.90
CA TYR A 211 44.05 -4.51 22.52
C TYR A 211 42.95 -4.99 21.54
N ASP A 212 43.07 -6.20 20.99
CA ASP A 212 42.46 -6.49 19.68
C ASP A 212 41.14 -7.30 19.68
N SER A 213 40.43 -7.43 20.80
CA SER A 213 39.06 -7.98 20.73
C SER A 213 38.13 -7.57 21.86
N MET A 214 38.61 -7.59 23.10
CA MET A 214 37.76 -7.30 24.26
C MET A 214 37.37 -5.82 24.33
N SER A 215 38.29 -4.91 24.04
CA SER A 215 38.02 -3.47 23.95
C SER A 215 37.06 -3.15 22.80
N THR A 216 37.25 -3.78 21.64
CA THR A 216 36.35 -3.67 20.48
C THR A 216 34.95 -4.16 20.80
N ARG A 217 34.82 -5.26 21.55
CA ARG A 217 33.53 -5.79 22.03
C ARG A 217 32.86 -4.84 23.02
N LEU A 218 33.58 -4.33 24.01
CA LEU A 218 33.02 -3.38 24.99
C LEU A 218 32.54 -2.07 24.35
N ILE A 219 33.25 -1.59 23.32
CA ILE A 219 32.83 -0.43 22.53
C ILE A 219 31.55 -0.74 21.76
N GLY A 220 31.49 -1.92 21.12
CA GLY A 220 30.28 -2.38 20.43
C GLY A 220 29.09 -2.54 21.37
N ASP A 221 29.28 -3.13 22.56
CA ASP A 221 28.21 -3.32 23.54
C ASP A 221 27.66 -1.98 24.04
N ALA A 222 28.54 -1.01 24.31
CA ALA A 222 28.14 0.32 24.76
C ALA A 222 27.46 1.17 23.67
N GLU A 223 27.76 0.90 22.40
CA GLU A 223 27.10 1.50 21.23
C GLU A 223 25.72 0.91 21.01
N VAL A 224 25.60 -0.42 21.10
CA VAL A 224 24.31 -1.13 21.00
C VAL A 224 23.35 -0.63 22.09
N GLU A 225 23.83 -0.43 23.32
CA GLU A 225 23.02 0.13 24.41
C GLU A 225 22.51 1.56 24.09
N GLU A 226 23.37 2.44 23.57
CA GLU A 226 22.97 3.81 23.16
C GLU A 226 21.93 3.77 22.02
N LEU A 227 22.13 2.91 21.03
CA LEU A 227 21.20 2.74 19.91
C LEU A 227 19.86 2.16 20.36
N GLU A 228 19.87 1.22 21.31
CA GLU A 228 18.64 0.68 21.90
C GLU A 228 17.85 1.77 22.62
N ASP A 229 18.50 2.62 23.40
CA ASP A 229 17.86 3.72 24.12
C ASP A 229 17.27 4.76 23.14
N VAL A 230 18.00 5.10 22.07
CA VAL A 230 17.52 5.97 21.00
C VAL A 230 16.30 5.37 20.31
N ALA A 231 16.34 4.08 19.96
CA ALA A 231 15.24 3.39 19.31
C ALA A 231 13.99 3.31 20.20
N ARG A 232 14.16 3.22 21.52
CA ARG A 232 13.07 3.21 22.52
C ARG A 232 12.46 4.59 22.75
N GLY A 233 13.17 5.65 22.36
CA GLY A 233 12.74 7.04 22.48
C GLY A 233 11.87 7.54 21.32
N LYS A 234 11.56 8.84 21.35
CA LYS A 234 10.96 9.54 20.20
C LYS A 234 12.08 10.06 19.29
N VAL A 235 11.89 9.88 18.00
CA VAL A 235 12.83 10.33 16.97
C VAL A 235 12.18 11.33 16.03
N LYS A 236 12.99 12.24 15.52
CA LYS A 236 12.63 13.20 14.47
C LYS A 236 13.67 13.13 13.37
N TRP A 237 13.22 13.19 12.12
CA TRP A 237 14.09 13.22 10.95
C TRP A 237 14.49 14.66 10.63
N GLY A 238 15.76 14.89 10.35
CA GLY A 238 16.25 16.21 9.96
C GLY A 238 17.77 16.27 9.82
N ARG A 239 18.29 17.49 9.78
CA ARG A 239 19.74 17.76 9.78
C ARG A 239 20.28 17.58 11.19
N LEU A 240 21.26 16.69 11.33
CA LEU A 240 21.97 16.46 12.58
C LEU A 240 23.24 17.32 12.62
N SER A 241 23.37 18.14 13.67
CA SER A 241 24.60 18.93 13.87
C SER A 241 25.72 18.03 14.41
N THR A 242 26.60 17.59 13.52
CA THR A 242 27.80 16.84 13.87
C THR A 242 28.86 17.83 14.35
N GLY A 243 28.82 18.26 15.62
CA GLY A 243 29.66 19.30 16.26
C GLY A 243 31.19 19.30 16.00
N LYS A 244 31.62 19.48 14.75
CA LYS A 244 32.97 19.81 14.29
C LYS A 244 32.85 21.16 13.58
N SER A 245 33.67 22.09 14.08
CA SER A 245 34.10 23.34 13.46
C SER A 245 33.79 23.46 11.97
N ASP A 246 32.97 24.45 11.62
CA ASP A 246 32.92 25.37 10.44
C ASP A 246 33.53 25.01 9.06
N ASP A 247 34.13 23.83 8.89
CA ASP A 247 35.03 23.49 7.77
C ASP A 247 34.58 22.21 7.04
N SER A 248 33.49 21.57 7.49
CA SER A 248 32.81 20.48 6.78
C SER A 248 31.46 20.99 6.29
N GLN A 249 31.42 21.46 5.05
CA GLN A 249 30.25 22.03 4.37
C GLN A 249 29.06 21.04 4.19
N VAL A 250 29.22 19.78 4.59
CA VAL A 250 28.26 18.69 4.39
C VAL A 250 27.62 18.29 5.72
N GLY A 251 26.32 18.54 5.88
CA GLY A 251 25.54 18.07 7.03
C GLY A 251 25.14 16.60 6.90
N HIS A 252 24.79 15.92 8.00
CA HIS A 252 24.26 14.55 7.96
C HIS A 252 22.74 14.57 8.12
N LEU A 253 22.01 13.86 7.26
CA LEU A 253 20.55 13.69 7.41
C LEU A 253 20.24 12.37 8.11
N GLY A 254 19.37 12.40 9.10
CA GLY A 254 18.98 11.18 9.79
C GLY A 254 17.99 11.41 10.91
N PHE A 255 17.68 10.34 11.62
CA PHE A 255 16.91 10.40 12.85
C PHE A 255 17.76 10.90 14.01
N GLY A 256 17.22 11.85 14.77
CA GLY A 256 17.78 12.30 16.04
C GLY A 256 16.74 12.28 17.16
N THR A 257 17.23 12.32 18.40
CA THR A 257 16.42 12.39 19.63
C THR A 257 16.26 13.83 20.10
N GLU A 258 15.42 14.09 21.10
CA GLU A 258 15.24 15.44 21.68
C GLU A 258 16.54 16.03 22.27
N GLU A 259 17.53 15.18 22.60
CA GLU A 259 18.84 15.60 23.12
C GLU A 259 19.87 15.97 22.04
N ILE A 260 19.53 15.72 20.77
CA ILE A 260 20.32 16.15 19.62
C ILE A 260 19.53 17.24 18.92
N ASP A 261 20.20 18.34 18.62
CA ASP A 261 19.56 19.41 17.86
C ASP A 261 19.25 18.90 16.44
N VAL A 262 17.95 18.73 16.15
CA VAL A 262 17.44 18.24 14.86
C VAL A 262 16.76 19.40 14.13
N ASP A 263 17.53 20.03 13.26
CA ASP A 263 17.09 21.13 12.43
C ASP A 263 16.36 20.66 11.18
N ARG A 264 15.57 21.56 10.59
CA ARG A 264 14.94 21.32 9.29
C ARG A 264 16.01 21.38 8.20
N PRO A 265 16.01 20.46 7.22
CA PRO A 265 16.91 20.56 6.09
C PRO A 265 16.62 21.83 5.28
N ILE A 266 17.69 22.44 4.78
CA ILE A 266 17.66 23.65 3.94
C ILE A 266 17.81 23.20 2.49
N GLU A 267 16.94 23.70 1.61
CA GLU A 267 16.97 23.38 0.20
C GLU A 267 18.18 24.04 -0.47
N GLY A 268 18.99 23.24 -1.18
CA GLY A 268 20.20 23.72 -1.87
C GLY A 268 21.54 23.43 -1.16
N GLU A 269 21.51 22.87 0.05
CA GLU A 269 22.72 22.39 0.73
C GLU A 269 23.00 20.91 0.43
N HIS A 270 24.28 20.52 0.45
CA HIS A 270 24.69 19.14 0.28
C HIS A 270 24.71 18.41 1.63
N TYR A 271 24.09 17.23 1.65
CA TYR A 271 24.04 16.36 2.82
C TYR A 271 24.62 14.98 2.49
N SER A 272 25.27 14.38 3.48
CA SER A 272 25.75 12.99 3.45
C SER A 272 24.77 12.05 4.13
#